data_AF-A0AAE6SXK2-F1
#
_entry.id   AF-A0AAE6SXK2-F1
#
_cell.length_a   1.000
_cell.length_b   1.000
_cell.length_c   1.000
_cell.angle_alpha   90.00
_cell.angle_beta   90.00
_cell.angle_gamma   90.00
#
_symmetry.space_group_name_H-M   'P 1'
#
loop_
_entity.id
_entity.type
_entity.pdbx_description
1 polymer ?
#
loop_
_entity_poly.entity_id
_entity_poly.type
_entity_poly.pdbx_seq_one_letter_code
_entity_poly.pdbx_strand_id
1 'polypeptide(L)'
;MACNLTYATLRISSVEMSPDKITEVIGISPTLIRRIEPDSKYRHRREFNYWAFSTKELSNSTDNKEHIDIILNKLYGKQEQMDSLVKLKCSVDIFCFWNSTGQGGPSMDVNLMRKLVQFGLNISWDMYFDDESA
;
A
#
# COMPACT_ATOMS: atom_id res chain seq x y z
N MET A 1 10.16 6.04 21.99
CA MET A 1 9.25 5.37 21.04
C MET A 1 10.09 4.45 20.19
N ALA A 2 9.60 3.23 19.95
CA ALA A 2 10.30 2.19 19.21
C ALA A 2 10.35 2.44 17.69
N CYS A 3 9.29 3.02 17.15
CA CYS A 3 9.16 3.40 15.74
C CYS A 3 9.46 4.90 15.57
N ASN A 4 10.29 5.22 14.58
CA ASN A 4 10.65 6.59 14.21
C ASN A 4 9.74 7.13 13.10
N LEU A 5 9.38 6.28 12.13
CA LEU A 5 8.52 6.66 11.02
C LEU A 5 7.82 5.42 10.48
N THR A 6 6.51 5.50 10.28
CA THR A 6 5.72 4.46 9.62
C THR A 6 4.68 5.08 8.72
N TYR A 7 4.30 4.36 7.67
CA TYR A 7 3.12 4.66 6.87
C TYR A 7 2.72 3.45 6.05
N ALA A 8 1.44 3.34 5.75
CA ALA A 8 0.89 2.29 4.91
C ALA A 8 0.57 2.83 3.51
N THR A 9 0.72 1.96 2.52
CA THR A 9 0.41 2.24 1.12
C THR A 9 -0.44 1.12 0.54
N LEU A 10 -1.63 1.45 0.01
CA LEU A 10 -2.39 0.54 -0.84
C LEU A 10 -1.75 0.56 -2.22
N ARG A 11 -1.32 -0.59 -2.72
CA ARG A 11 -0.66 -0.71 -4.02
C ARG A 11 -1.52 -1.55 -4.94
N ILE A 12 -1.61 -1.10 -6.18
CA ILE A 12 -2.25 -1.83 -7.27
C ILE A 12 -1.29 -1.84 -8.44
N SER A 13 -0.94 -3.02 -8.95
CA SER A 13 -0.15 -3.16 -10.16
C SER A 13 -0.87 -4.00 -11.21
N SER A 14 -0.65 -3.67 -12.48
CA SER A 14 -1.22 -4.39 -13.60
C SER A 14 -0.38 -4.19 -14.86
N VAL A 15 -0.22 -5.24 -15.65
CA VAL A 15 0.40 -5.14 -16.98
C VAL A 15 -0.60 -4.58 -18.00
N GLU A 16 -1.89 -4.89 -17.84
CA GLU A 16 -2.94 -4.58 -18.80
C GLU A 16 -3.69 -3.28 -18.46
N MET A 17 -4.00 -3.07 -17.18
CA MET A 17 -4.84 -1.95 -16.74
C MET A 17 -4.02 -0.68 -16.51
N SER A 18 -4.50 0.44 -17.06
CA SER A 18 -3.88 1.75 -16.81
C SER A 18 -4.20 2.26 -15.40
N PRO A 19 -3.32 3.09 -14.81
CA PRO A 19 -3.57 3.70 -13.50
C PRO A 19 -4.83 4.57 -13.46
N ASP A 20 -5.16 5.24 -14.57
CA ASP A 20 -6.37 6.05 -14.67
C ASP A 20 -7.62 5.19 -14.58
N LYS A 21 -7.61 4.01 -15.24
CA LYS A 21 -8.71 3.06 -15.15
C LYS A 21 -8.85 2.46 -13.75
N ILE A 22 -7.73 2.20 -13.08
CA ILE A 22 -7.73 1.77 -11.67
C ILE A 22 -8.41 2.83 -10.81
N THR A 23 -8.07 4.12 -10.99
CA THR A 23 -8.72 5.23 -10.29
C THR A 23 -10.22 5.28 -10.53
N GLU A 24 -10.67 5.13 -11.77
CA GLU A 24 -12.10 5.10 -12.10
C GLU A 24 -12.83 3.95 -11.39
N VAL A 25 -12.26 2.74 -11.40
CA VAL A 25 -12.87 1.55 -10.79
C VAL A 25 -12.97 1.70 -9.28
N ILE A 26 -11.87 2.07 -8.62
CA ILE A 26 -11.84 2.13 -7.15
C ILE A 26 -12.43 3.44 -6.60
N GLY A 27 -12.48 4.51 -7.39
CA GLY A 27 -12.99 5.82 -6.98
C GLY A 27 -12.15 6.44 -5.86
N ILE A 28 -10.83 6.23 -5.87
CA ILE A 28 -9.87 6.82 -4.94
C ILE A 28 -8.81 7.55 -5.76
N SER A 29 -8.43 8.76 -5.34
CA SER A 29 -7.33 9.49 -5.95
C SER A 29 -5.99 8.91 -5.48
N PRO A 30 -5.07 8.56 -6.40
CA PRO A 30 -3.75 8.05 -6.03
C PRO A 30 -2.87 9.16 -5.48
N THR A 31 -1.93 8.77 -4.62
CA THR A 31 -0.78 9.60 -4.26
C THR A 31 0.39 9.43 -5.22
N LEU A 32 0.44 8.29 -5.94
CA LEU A 32 1.50 8.00 -6.91
C LEU A 32 0.97 7.16 -8.06
N ILE A 33 1.34 7.55 -9.28
CA ILE A 33 1.13 6.78 -10.50
C ILE A 33 2.47 6.55 -11.18
N ARG A 34 2.68 5.34 -11.69
CA ARG A 34 3.77 4.99 -12.60
C ARG A 34 3.19 4.19 -13.75
N ARG A 35 3.39 4.65 -14.98
CA ARG A 35 2.95 3.94 -16.19
C ARG A 35 4.05 3.00 -16.68
N ILE A 36 3.65 1.96 -17.41
CA ILE A 36 4.55 1.06 -18.12
C ILE A 36 5.45 1.87 -19.04
N GLU A 37 6.73 1.51 -19.10
CA GLU A 37 7.73 2.21 -19.93
C GLU A 37 8.74 1.17 -20.43
N PRO A 38 8.34 0.35 -21.43
CA PRO A 38 9.15 -0.78 -21.89
C PRO A 38 10.42 -0.33 -22.62
N ASP A 39 10.37 0.82 -23.27
CA ASP A 39 11.46 1.34 -24.11
C ASP A 39 12.40 2.32 -23.38
N SER A 40 12.35 2.34 -22.04
CA SER A 40 13.21 3.26 -21.28
C SER A 40 14.69 2.89 -21.49
N LYS A 41 15.45 3.82 -22.08
CA LYS A 41 16.89 3.66 -22.34
C LYS A 41 17.78 4.06 -21.16
N TYR A 42 17.24 4.83 -20.22
CA TYR A 42 18.00 5.49 -19.15
C TYR A 42 17.60 5.04 -17.74
N ARG A 43 16.53 4.26 -17.60
CA ARG A 43 16.02 3.76 -16.32
C ARG A 43 15.72 2.27 -16.44
N HIS A 44 15.59 1.60 -15.30
CA HIS A 44 15.04 0.24 -15.27
C HIS A 44 13.69 0.22 -16.00
N ARG A 45 13.56 -0.72 -16.93
CA ARG A 45 12.33 -0.94 -17.70
C ARG A 45 11.19 -1.21 -16.72
N ARG A 46 10.10 -0.46 -16.87
CA ARG A 46 8.89 -0.69 -16.08
C ARG A 46 7.99 -1.59 -16.90
N GLU A 47 7.85 -2.83 -16.44
CA GLU A 47 7.09 -3.88 -17.13
C GLU A 47 5.60 -3.89 -16.75
N PHE A 48 5.21 -3.07 -15.77
CA PHE A 48 3.83 -2.95 -15.32
C PHE A 48 3.46 -1.51 -14.96
N ASN A 49 2.17 -1.21 -15.04
CA ASN A 49 1.57 -0.02 -14.44
C ASN A 49 1.47 -0.20 -12.94
N TYR A 50 1.66 0.89 -12.21
CA TYR A 50 1.61 0.93 -10.76
C TYR A 50 0.81 2.15 -10.30
N TRP A 51 -0.10 1.90 -9.38
CA TRP A 51 -0.99 2.85 -8.76
C TRP A 51 -0.85 2.70 -7.24
N ALA A 52 -0.79 3.81 -6.52
CA ALA A 52 -0.68 3.76 -5.06
C ALA A 52 -1.41 4.89 -4.37
N PHE A 53 -1.95 4.58 -3.20
CA PHE A 53 -2.48 5.52 -2.22
C PHE A 53 -1.72 5.35 -0.90
N SER A 54 -0.96 6.37 -0.51
CA SER A 54 -0.11 6.37 0.69
C SER A 54 -0.66 7.25 1.79
N THR A 55 -0.50 6.80 3.02
CA THR A 55 -0.91 7.54 4.23
C THR A 55 0.18 8.45 4.78
N LYS A 56 1.37 8.48 4.15
CA LYS A 56 2.54 9.25 4.61
C LYS A 56 2.26 10.72 4.90
N GLU A 57 1.47 11.36 4.05
CA GLU A 57 1.13 12.80 4.19
C GLU A 57 -0.25 13.00 4.87
N LEU A 58 -0.89 11.91 5.35
CA LEU A 58 -2.22 11.94 5.96
C LEU A 58 -2.21 11.78 7.48
N SER A 59 -1.17 11.14 8.02
CA SER A 59 -0.96 11.01 9.47
C SER A 59 0.53 11.01 9.77
N ASN A 60 0.91 11.62 10.89
CA ASN A 60 2.25 11.61 11.45
C ASN A 60 2.39 10.59 12.60
N SER A 61 1.43 9.68 12.74
CA SER A 61 1.42 8.65 13.77
C SER A 61 2.59 7.69 13.60
N THR A 62 3.07 7.15 14.72
CA THR A 62 4.06 6.07 14.74
C THR A 62 3.41 4.70 14.97
N ASP A 63 2.07 4.64 15.02
CA ASP A 63 1.31 3.39 15.12
C ASP A 63 0.91 2.88 13.72
N ASN A 64 1.47 1.74 13.30
CA ASN A 64 1.15 1.15 12.00
C ASN A 64 -0.34 0.80 11.84
N LYS A 65 -1.04 0.49 12.93
CA LYS A 65 -2.46 0.13 12.89
C LYS A 65 -3.33 1.28 12.44
N GLU A 66 -2.99 2.51 12.84
CA GLU A 66 -3.70 3.71 12.42
C GLU A 66 -3.61 3.90 10.90
N HIS A 67 -2.41 3.75 10.33
CA HIS A 67 -2.21 3.84 8.89
C HIS A 67 -2.96 2.76 8.11
N ILE A 68 -2.98 1.53 8.62
CA ILE A 68 -3.75 0.42 8.02
C ILE A 68 -5.26 0.74 8.09
N ASP A 69 -5.75 1.22 9.22
CA ASP A 69 -7.16 1.56 9.39
C ASP A 69 -7.61 2.70 8.46
N ILE A 70 -6.77 3.72 8.24
CA ILE A 70 -7.03 4.78 7.25
C ILE A 70 -7.28 4.18 5.86
N ILE A 71 -6.44 3.23 5.42
CA ILE A 71 -6.61 2.56 4.11
C ILE A 71 -7.91 1.75 4.10
N LEU A 72 -8.15 0.92 5.11
CA LEU A 72 -9.32 0.06 5.17
C LEU A 72 -10.63 0.86 5.21
N ASN A 73 -10.63 2.00 5.91
CA ASN A 73 -11.78 2.90 5.94
C ASN A 73 -12.01 3.57 4.57
N LYS A 74 -10.96 3.86 3.79
CA LYS A 74 -11.11 4.33 2.39
C LYS A 74 -11.70 3.27 1.47
N LEU A 75 -11.51 1.98 1.80
CA LEU A 75 -12.05 0.85 1.07
C LEU A 75 -13.46 0.45 1.53
N TYR A 76 -13.99 1.06 2.60
CA TYR A 76 -15.33 0.73 3.09
C TYR A 76 -16.39 0.89 2.00
N GLY A 77 -17.18 -0.16 1.78
CA GLY A 77 -18.20 -0.22 0.73
C GLY A 77 -17.66 -0.42 -0.69
N LYS A 78 -16.37 -0.76 -0.87
CA LYS A 78 -15.73 -0.94 -2.17
C LYS A 78 -15.40 -2.40 -2.51
N GLN A 79 -16.05 -3.37 -1.88
CA GLN A 79 -15.75 -4.80 -2.05
C GLN A 79 -15.88 -5.25 -3.50
N GLU A 80 -16.96 -4.86 -4.19
CA GLU A 80 -17.19 -5.24 -5.59
C GLU A 80 -16.11 -4.67 -6.52
N GLN A 81 -15.64 -3.46 -6.24
CA GLN A 81 -14.57 -2.80 -6.99
C GLN A 81 -13.25 -3.53 -6.78
N MET A 82 -12.94 -3.93 -5.54
CA MET A 82 -11.75 -4.72 -5.23
C MET A 82 -11.78 -6.09 -5.90
N ASP A 83 -12.91 -6.80 -5.83
CA ASP A 83 -13.11 -8.08 -6.52
C ASP A 83 -12.96 -7.94 -8.04
N SER A 84 -13.45 -6.82 -8.60
CA SER A 84 -13.31 -6.53 -10.03
C SER A 84 -11.86 -6.34 -10.44
N LEU A 85 -11.06 -5.63 -9.63
CA LEU A 85 -9.62 -5.48 -9.88
C LEU A 85 -8.90 -6.83 -9.90
N VAL A 86 -9.20 -7.72 -8.95
CA VAL A 86 -8.61 -9.07 -8.90
C VAL A 86 -9.01 -9.91 -10.11
N LYS A 87 -10.29 -9.88 -10.50
CA LYS A 87 -10.79 -10.56 -11.73
C LYS A 87 -10.11 -10.05 -13.00
N LEU A 88 -9.73 -8.78 -13.02
CA LEU A 88 -8.99 -8.13 -14.09
C LEU A 88 -7.46 -8.31 -13.94
N LYS A 89 -7.02 -9.29 -13.15
CA LYS A 89 -5.62 -9.67 -12.92
C LYS A 89 -4.73 -8.55 -12.38
N CYS A 90 -5.31 -7.57 -11.69
CA CYS A 90 -4.52 -6.62 -10.91
C CYS A 90 -3.99 -7.32 -9.65
N SER A 91 -2.73 -7.09 -9.31
CA SER A 91 -2.19 -7.43 -7.99
C SER A 91 -2.51 -6.30 -7.02
N VAL A 92 -3.07 -6.63 -5.87
CA VAL A 92 -3.48 -5.64 -4.86
C VAL A 92 -3.00 -6.05 -3.48
N ASP A 93 -2.32 -5.14 -2.78
CA ASP A 93 -1.85 -5.38 -1.42
C ASP A 93 -1.68 -4.09 -0.61
N ILE A 94 -1.51 -4.24 0.70
CA ILE A 94 -1.06 -3.17 1.59
C ILE A 94 0.42 -3.38 1.91
N PHE A 95 1.20 -2.30 1.80
CA PHE A 95 2.61 -2.29 2.12
C PHE A 95 2.90 -1.23 3.17
N CYS A 96 3.52 -1.64 4.26
CA CYS A 96 3.85 -0.79 5.39
C CYS A 96 5.35 -0.52 5.44
N PHE A 97 5.73 0.74 5.27
CA PHE A 97 7.07 1.20 5.61
C PHE A 97 7.19 1.31 7.12
N TRP A 98 8.28 0.81 7.70
CA TRP A 98 8.54 0.88 9.13
C TRP A 98 10.02 1.19 9.38
N ASN A 99 10.31 2.34 9.98
CA ASN A 99 11.64 2.68 10.48
C ASN A 99 11.66 2.68 12.00
N SER A 100 12.65 2.02 12.61
CA SER A 100 12.71 1.79 14.05
C SER A 100 14.13 1.79 14.59
N THR A 101 14.29 2.09 15.87
CA THR A 101 15.56 1.93 16.61
C THR A 101 15.82 0.51 17.10
N GLY A 102 15.08 -0.49 16.60
CA GLY A 102 15.33 -1.92 16.87
C GLY A 102 14.59 -2.51 18.07
N GLN A 103 13.89 -1.70 18.87
CA GLN A 103 13.02 -2.20 19.94
C GLN A 103 11.58 -2.30 19.45
N GLY A 104 10.85 -3.36 19.82
CA GLY A 104 9.45 -3.57 19.42
C GLY A 104 9.25 -3.98 17.96
N GLY A 105 8.02 -3.85 17.46
CA GLY A 105 7.69 -4.19 16.07
C GLY A 105 6.26 -3.79 15.69
N PRO A 106 5.92 -3.86 14.40
CA PRO A 106 4.56 -3.61 13.96
C PRO A 106 3.62 -4.64 14.59
N SER A 107 2.40 -4.22 14.91
CA SER A 107 1.37 -5.10 15.46
C SER A 107 0.09 -5.02 14.65
N MET A 108 -0.72 -6.06 14.77
CA MET A 108 -2.04 -6.16 14.16
C MET A 108 -2.99 -6.77 15.17
N ASP A 109 -4.16 -6.18 15.34
CA ASP A 109 -5.23 -6.77 16.14
C ASP A 109 -6.18 -7.61 15.26
N VAL A 110 -7.01 -8.40 15.93
CA VAL A 110 -7.96 -9.32 15.29
C VAL A 110 -9.00 -8.58 14.43
N ASN A 111 -9.34 -7.33 14.78
CA ASN A 111 -10.32 -6.56 14.03
C ASN A 111 -9.73 -6.10 12.70
N LEU A 112 -8.49 -5.60 12.67
CA LEU A 112 -7.79 -5.24 11.44
C LEU A 112 -7.56 -6.47 10.55
N MET A 113 -7.15 -7.60 11.12
CA MET A 113 -7.01 -8.86 10.38
C MET A 113 -8.34 -9.27 9.71
N ARG A 114 -9.46 -9.16 10.42
CA ARG A 114 -10.79 -9.46 9.84
C ARG A 114 -11.15 -8.53 8.68
N LYS A 115 -10.86 -7.24 8.82
CA LYS A 115 -11.08 -6.27 7.73
C LYS A 115 -10.23 -6.59 6.50
N LEU A 116 -8.95 -6.96 6.68
CA LEU A 116 -8.09 -7.39 5.56
C LEU A 116 -8.67 -8.59 4.82
N VAL A 117 -9.12 -9.61 5.56
CA VAL A 117 -9.77 -10.80 4.98
C VAL A 117 -11.03 -10.42 4.20
N GLN A 118 -11.84 -9.50 4.72
CA GLN A 118 -13.04 -9.02 4.03
C GLN A 118 -12.74 -8.39 2.67
N PHE A 119 -11.57 -7.76 2.51
CA PHE A 119 -11.12 -7.17 1.24
C PHE A 119 -10.19 -8.08 0.44
N GLY A 120 -9.89 -9.29 0.92
CA GLY A 120 -8.94 -10.20 0.28
C GLY A 120 -7.52 -9.63 0.18
N LEU A 121 -7.12 -8.76 1.12
CA LEU A 121 -5.86 -8.03 1.05
C LEU A 121 -4.76 -8.71 1.85
N ASN A 122 -3.64 -8.97 1.17
CA ASN A 122 -2.38 -9.26 1.83
C ASN A 122 -1.75 -7.98 2.36
N ILE A 123 -0.93 -8.14 3.39
CA ILE A 123 -0.13 -7.06 3.97
C ILE A 123 1.32 -7.50 4.11
N SER A 124 2.26 -6.59 3.85
CA SER A 124 3.69 -6.79 4.03
C SER A 124 4.33 -5.57 4.67
N TRP A 125 5.46 -5.79 5.34
CA TRP A 125 6.25 -4.75 5.99
C TRP A 125 7.65 -4.67 5.39
N ASP A 126 8.10 -3.44 5.20
CA ASP A 126 9.46 -3.09 4.80
C ASP A 126 10.13 -2.38 5.96
N MET A 127 10.95 -3.16 6.65
CA MET A 127 11.48 -2.81 7.96
C MET A 127 12.91 -2.34 7.82
N TYR A 128 13.13 -1.10 8.24
CA TYR A 128 14.43 -0.47 8.36
C TYR A 128 14.75 -0.26 9.83
N PHE A 129 16.02 -0.45 10.15
CA PHE A 129 16.55 -0.22 11.48
C PHE A 129 17.66 0.81 11.35
N ASP A 130 17.62 1.85 12.18
CA ASP A 130 18.74 2.78 12.26
C ASP A 130 19.95 1.98 12.79
N ASP A 131 21.08 1.99 12.07
CA ASP A 131 22.30 1.32 12.52
C ASP A 131 22.75 1.91 13.87
N GLU A 132 23.04 1.06 14.85
CA GLU A 132 23.60 1.47 16.16
C GLU A 132 25.07 1.97 16.07
N SER A 133 25.60 2.23 14.88
CA SER A 133 26.98 2.65 14.68
C SER A 133 27.11 3.84 13.73
N ALA A 134 27.10 5.04 14.33
CA ALA A 134 27.81 6.22 13.84
C ALA A 134 28.65 6.81 14.99
#